data_AF-A0A348UKW3-F1
#
_entry.id   AF-A0A348UKW3-F1
#
_cell.length_a   1.000
_cell.length_b   1.000
_cell.length_c   1.000
_cell.angle_alpha   90.00
_cell.angle_beta   90.00
_cell.angle_gamma   90.00
#
_symmetry.space_group_name_H-M   'P 1'
#
loop_
_entity.id
_entity.type
_entity.pdbx_description
1 polymer ?
#
loop_
_entity_poly.entity_id
_entity_poly.type
_entity_poly.pdbx_seq_one_letter_code
_entity_poly.pdbx_strand_id
1 'polypeptide(L)'
;MRPLAVLPRLVPRSVSMFLVVFSCFASCNAVADIYRSVAPDGTVTFSDEPPSGHAAVERVELPPPPASPTRSSDLDQSSYAEDLEFPTDPEASEQAPIDLAISILSPANDQALRSDDGSMAVEVAVAPALRPGDVVEILLNGRAVTRSETQVALLAAVDRGTHELVARIVDPDGLEVAISSPVTVHLLRHSSAHPPPANPANNFPPRER
;
A
#
# COMPACT_ATOMS: atom_id res chain seq x y z
N MET A 1 -49.50 -70.82 9.22
CA MET A 1 -48.13 -70.63 8.67
C MET A 1 -47.94 -69.14 8.38
N ARG A 2 -46.70 -68.64 8.57
CA ARG A 2 -46.31 -67.27 8.98
C ARG A 2 -46.45 -66.20 7.88
N PRO A 3 -46.75 -64.92 8.21
CA PRO A 3 -46.53 -63.80 7.30
C PRO A 3 -45.06 -63.33 7.30
N LEU A 4 -44.54 -63.01 6.12
CA LEU A 4 -43.21 -62.44 5.86
C LEU A 4 -43.09 -61.03 6.48
N ALA A 5 -42.07 -60.82 7.31
CA ALA A 5 -41.70 -59.52 7.84
C ALA A 5 -40.90 -58.72 6.80
N VAL A 6 -41.32 -57.48 6.54
CA VAL A 6 -40.60 -56.49 5.73
C VAL A 6 -39.58 -55.78 6.65
N LEU A 7 -38.29 -55.85 6.30
CA LEU A 7 -37.22 -55.12 6.99
C LEU A 7 -37.27 -53.61 6.65
N PRO A 8 -37.10 -52.69 7.62
CA PRO A 8 -36.91 -51.27 7.34
C PRO A 8 -35.47 -50.99 6.88
N ARG A 9 -35.32 -50.19 5.81
CA ARG A 9 -34.03 -49.69 5.32
C ARG A 9 -33.44 -48.70 6.32
N LEU A 10 -32.32 -49.08 6.91
CA LEU A 10 -31.53 -48.26 7.84
C LEU A 10 -30.72 -47.24 7.01
N VAL A 11 -31.12 -45.97 7.02
CA VAL A 11 -30.32 -44.88 6.47
C VAL A 11 -29.22 -44.54 7.49
N PRO A 12 -27.92 -44.51 7.12
CA PRO A 12 -26.85 -44.26 8.08
C PRO A 12 -26.90 -42.80 8.58
N ARG A 13 -27.21 -42.63 9.87
CA ARG A 13 -27.29 -41.35 10.60
C ARG A 13 -26.02 -40.49 10.49
N SER A 14 -24.87 -41.07 10.14
CA SER A 14 -23.59 -40.35 10.02
C SER A 14 -23.49 -39.45 8.79
N VAL A 15 -24.21 -39.74 7.70
CA VAL A 15 -24.19 -38.89 6.49
C VAL A 15 -25.00 -37.60 6.71
N SER A 16 -26.09 -37.70 7.50
CA SER A 16 -26.92 -36.54 7.86
C SER A 16 -26.20 -35.55 8.77
N MET A 17 -25.26 -36.01 9.61
CA MET A 17 -24.50 -35.15 10.52
C MET A 17 -23.40 -34.37 9.80
N PHE A 18 -22.75 -34.95 8.79
CA PHE A 18 -21.72 -34.27 7.99
C PHE A 18 -22.30 -33.16 7.09
N LEU A 19 -23.53 -33.33 6.58
CA LEU A 19 -24.19 -32.33 5.73
C LEU A 19 -24.66 -31.09 6.52
N VAL A 20 -25.04 -31.25 7.80
CA VAL A 20 -25.47 -30.13 8.64
C VAL A 20 -24.29 -29.28 9.10
N VAL A 21 -23.12 -29.87 9.36
CA VAL A 21 -21.91 -29.13 9.75
C VAL A 21 -21.31 -28.35 8.55
N PHE A 22 -21.38 -28.90 7.33
CA PHE A 22 -20.93 -28.21 6.12
C PHE A 22 -21.85 -27.03 5.73
N SER A 23 -23.16 -27.12 6.02
CA SER A 23 -24.12 -26.04 5.73
C SER A 23 -23.99 -24.83 6.65
N CYS A 24 -23.41 -24.98 7.85
CA CYS A 24 -23.34 -23.89 8.83
C CYS A 24 -22.17 -22.92 8.59
N PHE A 25 -21.17 -23.31 7.77
CA PHE A 25 -19.98 -22.50 7.50
C PHE A 25 -20.14 -21.53 6.31
N ALA A 26 -21.23 -21.61 5.56
CA ALA A 26 -21.44 -20.85 4.33
C ALA A 26 -22.10 -19.46 4.52
N SER A 27 -22.36 -19.04 5.77
CA SER A 27 -23.17 -17.85 6.05
C SER A 27 -22.45 -16.83 6.92
N CYS A 28 -21.40 -16.17 6.38
CA CYS A 28 -21.08 -14.77 6.75
C CYS A 28 -19.99 -14.20 5.83
N ASN A 29 -20.38 -13.59 4.71
CA ASN A 29 -19.58 -12.55 4.08
C ASN A 29 -20.44 -11.29 4.10
N ALA A 30 -20.38 -10.54 5.20
CA ALA A 30 -20.89 -9.18 5.25
C ALA A 30 -19.77 -8.26 4.76
N VAL A 31 -19.89 -7.79 3.52
CA VAL A 31 -19.05 -6.72 2.98
C VAL A 31 -19.69 -5.42 3.47
N ALA A 32 -19.02 -4.69 4.37
CA ALA A 32 -19.48 -3.41 4.86
C ALA A 32 -18.87 -2.31 3.98
N ASP A 33 -19.69 -1.72 3.11
CA ASP A 33 -19.31 -0.57 2.30
C ASP A 33 -19.51 0.71 3.13
N ILE A 34 -18.45 1.50 3.31
CA ILE A 34 -18.48 2.76 4.08
C ILE A 34 -18.77 3.91 3.12
N TYR A 35 -19.86 4.64 3.35
CA TYR A 35 -20.26 5.76 2.50
C TYR A 35 -19.88 7.10 3.14
N ARG A 36 -19.19 7.95 2.38
CA ARG A 36 -18.81 9.31 2.76
C ARG A 36 -19.73 10.32 2.08
N SER A 37 -20.52 11.07 2.85
CA SER A 37 -21.27 12.22 2.33
C SER A 37 -20.67 13.53 2.85
N VAL A 38 -20.51 14.51 1.96
CA VAL A 38 -20.01 15.85 2.27
C VAL A 38 -21.19 16.82 2.21
N ALA A 39 -21.48 17.50 3.33
CA ALA A 39 -22.50 18.53 3.36
C ALA A 39 -21.96 19.86 2.77
N PRO A 40 -22.84 20.79 2.32
CA PRO A 40 -22.43 22.05 1.69
C PRO A 40 -21.63 23.01 2.59
N ASP A 41 -21.57 22.73 3.88
CA ASP A 41 -20.82 23.44 4.92
C ASP A 41 -19.43 22.81 5.19
N GLY A 42 -19.03 21.79 4.43
CA GLY A 42 -17.72 21.13 4.54
C GLY A 42 -17.64 20.05 5.63
N THR A 43 -18.72 19.79 6.36
CA THR A 43 -18.76 18.74 7.39
C THR A 43 -18.83 17.37 6.73
N VAL A 44 -17.90 16.48 7.10
CA VAL A 44 -17.87 15.09 6.62
C VAL A 44 -18.51 14.20 7.67
N THR A 45 -19.56 13.47 7.30
CA THR A 45 -20.17 12.44 8.15
C THR A 45 -20.11 11.10 7.45
N PHE A 46 -19.62 10.09 8.17
CA PHE A 46 -19.58 8.70 7.72
C PHE A 46 -20.83 7.98 8.25
N SER A 47 -21.51 7.25 7.38
CA SER A 47 -22.69 6.47 7.75
C SER A 47 -22.64 5.08 7.11
N ASP A 48 -22.95 4.06 7.90
CA ASP A 48 -23.01 2.65 7.47
C ASP A 48 -24.39 2.26 6.90
N GLU A 49 -25.27 3.24 6.64
CA GLU A 49 -26.63 3.00 6.16
C GLU A 49 -26.83 3.58 4.75
N PRO A 50 -27.33 2.79 3.77
CA PRO A 50 -27.50 3.25 2.41
C PRO A 50 -28.62 4.30 2.33
N PRO A 51 -28.39 5.48 1.73
CA PRO A 51 -29.44 6.49 1.59
C PRO A 51 -30.51 6.02 0.62
N SER A 52 -31.73 5.86 1.13
CA SER A 52 -32.91 5.57 0.33
C SER A 52 -33.32 6.81 -0.48
N GLY A 53 -33.25 6.75 -1.82
CA GLY A 53 -34.05 7.64 -2.68
C GLY A 53 -33.39 8.15 -3.95
N HIS A 54 -33.73 7.49 -5.07
CA HIS A 54 -33.82 7.97 -6.45
C HIS A 54 -33.45 9.44 -6.74
N ALA A 55 -32.24 9.65 -7.28
CA ALA A 55 -31.94 10.77 -8.17
C ALA A 55 -30.92 10.32 -9.24
N ALA A 56 -31.06 10.90 -10.43
CA ALA A 56 -30.58 10.42 -11.71
C ALA A 56 -29.08 10.05 -11.78
N VAL A 57 -28.84 8.96 -12.51
CA VAL A 57 -27.55 8.61 -13.09
C VAL A 57 -27.15 9.70 -14.09
N GLU A 58 -26.05 10.40 -13.84
CA GLU A 58 -25.37 11.20 -14.86
C GLU A 58 -23.87 10.87 -14.85
N ARG A 59 -23.39 10.49 -16.04
CA ARG A 59 -22.04 10.00 -16.31
C ARG A 59 -21.11 11.20 -16.44
N VAL A 60 -20.27 11.45 -15.44
CA VAL A 60 -19.26 12.51 -15.53
C VAL A 60 -18.04 11.97 -16.26
N GLU A 61 -17.82 12.48 -17.48
CA GLU A 61 -16.57 12.32 -18.23
C GLU A 61 -15.42 13.00 -17.47
N LEU A 62 -14.34 12.26 -17.26
CA LEU A 62 -13.13 12.77 -16.61
C LEU A 62 -12.40 13.72 -17.58
N PRO A 63 -12.07 14.96 -17.17
CA PRO A 63 -11.21 15.83 -17.97
C PRO A 63 -9.78 15.25 -18.06
N PRO A 64 -9.07 15.48 -19.18
CA PRO A 64 -7.73 14.94 -19.38
C PRO A 64 -6.72 15.49 -18.34
N PRO A 65 -5.69 14.71 -17.98
CA PRO A 65 -4.71 15.13 -16.98
C PRO A 65 -3.92 16.36 -17.44
N PRO A 66 -3.58 17.29 -16.53
CA PRO A 66 -2.75 18.43 -16.87
C PRO A 66 -1.34 17.96 -17.25
N ALA A 67 -0.87 18.41 -18.40
CA ALA A 67 0.51 18.23 -18.84
C ALA A 67 1.46 19.00 -17.89
N SER A 68 2.44 18.29 -17.35
CA SER A 68 3.51 18.89 -16.54
C SER A 68 4.33 19.87 -17.38
N PRO A 69 4.54 21.13 -16.93
CA PRO A 69 5.50 22.00 -17.59
C PRO A 69 6.93 21.51 -17.28
N THR A 70 7.67 21.23 -18.35
CA THR A 70 9.13 21.14 -18.37
C THR A 70 9.72 22.33 -17.65
N ARG A 71 10.38 22.11 -16.50
CA ARG A 71 11.25 23.11 -15.88
C ARG A 71 12.49 23.29 -16.76
N SER A 72 12.54 24.37 -17.52
CA SER A 72 13.78 24.93 -18.00
C SER A 72 14.54 25.52 -16.81
N SER A 73 15.75 25.02 -16.61
CA SER A 73 16.76 25.55 -15.71
C SER A 73 17.16 26.95 -16.15
N ASP A 74 16.94 27.95 -15.29
CA ASP A 74 17.74 29.17 -15.32
C ASP A 74 18.22 29.45 -13.89
N LEU A 75 19.53 29.35 -13.76
CA LEU A 75 20.30 29.85 -12.63
C LEU A 75 20.18 31.37 -12.67
N ASP A 76 19.72 31.99 -11.58
CA ASP A 76 20.21 33.32 -11.30
C ASP A 76 20.38 33.55 -9.80
N GLN A 77 21.57 34.04 -9.50
CA GLN A 77 22.12 34.25 -8.18
C GLN A 77 22.07 35.75 -7.93
N SER A 78 21.23 36.18 -7.01
CA SER A 78 21.36 37.55 -6.49
C SER A 78 20.92 37.62 -5.04
N SER A 79 21.92 37.80 -4.20
CA SER A 79 21.82 38.22 -2.81
C SER A 79 21.35 39.66 -2.75
N TYR A 80 20.23 39.94 -2.09
CA TYR A 80 20.04 41.22 -1.40
C TYR A 80 19.26 40.97 -0.11
N ALA A 81 19.95 41.25 0.99
CA ALA A 81 19.37 41.41 2.31
C ALA A 81 18.63 42.74 2.36
N GLU A 82 17.40 42.75 2.85
CA GLU A 82 16.84 43.92 3.54
C GLU A 82 15.98 43.45 4.74
N ASP A 83 16.26 44.09 5.87
CA ASP A 83 15.49 44.07 7.10
C ASP A 83 14.01 44.37 6.82
N LEU A 84 13.13 43.52 7.35
CA LEU A 84 11.76 43.91 7.66
C LEU A 84 11.47 43.47 9.09
N GLU A 85 11.47 44.44 10.00
CA GLU A 85 10.93 44.33 11.34
C GLU A 85 9.43 43.95 11.26
N PHE A 86 9.08 42.82 11.86
CA PHE A 86 7.68 42.46 12.12
C PHE A 86 7.37 42.75 13.60
N PRO A 87 6.23 43.40 13.92
CA PRO A 87 5.85 43.62 15.31
C PRO A 87 5.53 42.29 15.99
N THR A 88 6.18 42.06 17.13
CA THR A 88 5.83 40.99 18.08
C THR A 88 4.43 41.24 18.63
N ASP A 89 3.47 40.44 18.19
CA ASP A 89 2.24 40.19 18.93
C ASP A 89 2.34 38.78 19.53
N PRO A 90 2.60 38.64 20.84
CA PRO A 90 2.46 37.37 21.53
C PRO A 90 1.00 37.31 21.95
N GLU A 91 0.20 36.43 21.33
CA GLU A 91 -1.05 35.82 21.85
C GLU A 91 -1.96 35.45 20.65
N ALA A 92 -1.64 34.32 20.00
CA ALA A 92 -2.59 33.43 19.30
C ALA A 92 -1.82 32.38 18.49
N SER A 93 -1.10 31.49 19.17
CA SER A 93 -0.70 30.22 18.56
C SER A 93 -1.82 29.20 18.80
N GLU A 94 -2.99 29.43 18.21
CA GLU A 94 -3.81 28.30 17.80
C GLU A 94 -3.03 27.66 16.64
N GLN A 95 -2.25 26.62 16.95
CA GLN A 95 -1.57 25.82 15.95
C GLN A 95 -2.63 25.27 15.00
N ALA A 96 -2.78 25.92 13.86
CA ALA A 96 -3.43 25.34 12.69
C ALA A 96 -2.82 23.95 12.47
N PRO A 97 -3.62 22.92 12.15
CA PRO A 97 -3.09 21.60 11.82
C PRO A 97 -2.02 21.77 10.75
N ILE A 98 -0.79 21.41 11.07
CA ILE A 98 0.26 21.42 10.06
C ILE A 98 -0.02 20.20 9.19
N ASP A 99 -0.47 20.43 7.97
CA ASP A 99 -0.70 19.36 7.00
C ASP A 99 0.63 18.66 6.72
N LEU A 100 0.76 17.46 7.26
CA LEU A 100 1.95 16.63 7.12
C LEU A 100 1.87 15.92 5.77
N ALA A 101 2.85 16.15 4.90
CA ALA A 101 2.94 15.52 3.59
C ALA A 101 4.06 14.46 3.57
N ILE A 102 3.78 13.32 2.94
CA ILE A 102 4.74 12.25 2.69
C ILE A 102 4.70 11.80 1.23
N SER A 103 5.86 11.55 0.64
CA SER A 103 5.98 10.99 -0.72
C SER A 103 7.15 10.02 -0.81
N ILE A 104 7.01 8.94 -1.58
CA ILE A 104 8.11 8.02 -1.87
C ILE A 104 8.99 8.63 -2.97
N LEU A 105 10.28 8.80 -2.69
CA LEU A 105 11.29 9.31 -3.63
C LEU A 105 11.95 8.19 -4.43
N SER A 106 12.23 7.07 -3.75
CA SER A 106 12.86 5.90 -4.33
C SER A 106 12.21 4.66 -3.70
N PRO A 107 11.95 3.60 -4.48
CA PRO A 107 12.06 3.51 -5.92
C PRO A 107 11.08 4.45 -6.68
N ALA A 108 11.39 4.74 -7.93
CA ALA A 108 10.50 5.50 -8.81
C ALA A 108 9.29 4.66 -9.23
N ASN A 109 8.20 5.32 -9.62
CA ASN A 109 7.02 4.62 -10.14
C ASN A 109 7.35 3.83 -11.42
N ASP A 110 6.84 2.61 -11.48
CA ASP A 110 7.08 1.59 -12.50
C ASP A 110 8.56 1.16 -12.64
N GLN A 111 9.40 1.41 -11.63
CA GLN A 111 10.80 1.02 -11.67
C GLN A 111 10.96 -0.51 -11.58
N ALA A 112 11.81 -1.05 -12.47
CA ALA A 112 12.27 -2.43 -12.38
C ALA A 112 13.54 -2.53 -11.52
N LEU A 113 13.43 -3.23 -10.38
CA LEU A 113 14.55 -3.47 -9.47
C LEU A 113 14.98 -4.93 -9.57
N ARG A 114 16.29 -5.17 -9.64
CA ARG A 114 16.84 -6.53 -9.59
C ARG A 114 17.43 -6.80 -8.22
N SER A 115 16.92 -7.82 -7.54
CA SER A 115 17.36 -8.19 -6.20
C SER A 115 17.13 -9.68 -5.98
N ASP A 116 18.22 -10.45 -5.93
CA ASP A 116 18.16 -11.91 -5.82
C ASP A 116 17.71 -12.38 -4.43
N ASP A 117 18.01 -11.61 -3.39
CA ASP A 117 17.59 -11.87 -2.00
C ASP A 117 16.25 -11.21 -1.64
N GLY A 118 15.70 -10.40 -2.55
CA GLY A 118 14.45 -9.67 -2.33
C GLY A 118 14.59 -8.45 -1.43
N SER A 119 15.80 -7.91 -1.29
CA SER A 119 16.04 -6.64 -0.62
C SER A 119 15.61 -5.44 -1.49
N MET A 120 14.99 -4.43 -0.87
CA MET A 120 14.57 -3.19 -1.53
C MET A 120 14.67 -2.02 -0.56
N ALA A 121 15.44 -1.00 -0.91
CA ALA A 121 15.48 0.25 -0.16
C ALA A 121 14.35 1.18 -0.63
N VAL A 122 13.63 1.76 0.33
CA VAL A 122 12.58 2.74 0.11
C VAL A 122 12.98 4.03 0.81
N GLU A 123 13.00 5.13 0.07
CA GLU A 123 13.30 6.47 0.56
C GLU A 123 12.06 7.34 0.46
N VAL A 124 11.75 8.07 1.53
CA VAL A 124 10.58 8.93 1.62
C VAL A 124 10.97 10.38 1.91
N ALA A 125 10.32 11.32 1.26
CA ALA A 125 10.34 12.72 1.66
C ALA A 125 9.18 13.00 2.60
N VAL A 126 9.45 13.75 3.66
CA VAL A 126 8.46 14.18 4.64
C VAL A 126 8.59 15.68 4.87
N ALA A 127 7.48 16.40 4.80
CA ALA A 127 7.43 17.84 5.04
C ALA A 127 6.18 18.21 5.86
N PRO A 128 6.31 18.93 7.00
CA PRO A 128 7.56 19.31 7.69
C PRO A 128 8.30 18.07 8.26
N ALA A 129 9.41 18.27 8.98
CA ALA A 129 10.13 17.17 9.62
C ALA A 129 9.21 16.39 10.59
N LEU A 130 9.42 15.06 10.67
CA LEU A 130 8.70 14.17 11.58
C LEU A 130 8.79 14.66 13.03
N ARG A 131 7.67 14.63 13.75
CA ARG A 131 7.67 14.95 15.18
C ARG A 131 8.28 13.78 15.96
N PRO A 132 8.89 14.03 17.14
CA PRO A 132 9.39 12.95 17.98
C PRO A 132 8.27 11.95 18.32
N GLY A 133 8.51 10.67 18.05
CA GLY A 133 7.56 9.58 18.29
C GLY A 133 6.67 9.23 17.09
N ASP A 134 6.57 10.10 16.09
CA ASP A 134 5.97 9.72 14.80
C ASP A 134 6.88 8.70 14.10
N VAL A 135 6.28 7.77 13.37
CA VAL A 135 6.99 6.73 12.63
C VAL A 135 6.53 6.68 11.18
N VAL A 136 7.44 6.33 10.28
CA VAL A 136 7.11 5.98 8.90
C VAL A 136 6.86 4.49 8.84
N GLU A 137 5.70 4.10 8.32
CA GLU A 137 5.35 2.71 8.05
C GLU A 137 5.20 2.51 6.54
N ILE A 138 5.87 1.49 6.00
CA ILE A 138 5.78 1.13 4.59
C ILE A 138 4.84 -0.05 4.45
N LEU A 139 3.87 0.11 3.57
CA LEU A 139 2.95 -0.92 3.14
C LEU A 139 3.39 -1.48 1.79
N LEU A 140 3.39 -2.79 1.69
CA LEU A 140 3.58 -3.55 0.46
C LEU A 140 2.27 -4.26 0.16
N ASN A 141 1.63 -3.92 -0.96
CA ASN A 141 0.33 -4.48 -1.37
C ASN A 141 -0.74 -4.36 -0.26
N GLY A 142 -0.80 -3.21 0.41
CA GLY A 142 -1.73 -2.93 1.51
C GLY A 142 -1.37 -3.58 2.85
N ARG A 143 -0.23 -4.27 2.97
CA ARG A 143 0.25 -4.86 4.22
C ARG A 143 1.46 -4.11 4.75
N ALA A 144 1.42 -3.67 6.00
CA ALA A 144 2.58 -3.12 6.67
C ALA A 144 3.73 -4.15 6.74
N VAL A 145 4.89 -3.77 6.22
CA VAL A 145 6.07 -4.65 6.18
C VAL A 145 7.25 -4.10 6.97
N THR A 146 7.33 -2.79 7.16
CA THR A 146 8.40 -2.18 7.96
C THR A 146 7.95 -0.87 8.59
N ARG A 147 8.56 -0.54 9.72
CA ARG A 147 8.36 0.68 10.51
C ARG A 147 9.73 1.26 10.82
N SER A 148 9.93 2.54 10.51
CA SER A 148 11.19 3.25 10.72
C SER A 148 10.92 4.65 11.25
N GLU A 149 11.83 5.15 12.09
CA GLU A 149 11.86 6.56 12.51
C GLU A 149 12.64 7.43 11.52
N THR A 150 13.30 6.80 10.54
CA THR A 150 14.07 7.48 9.51
C THR A 150 13.29 7.53 8.19
N GLN A 151 13.72 8.43 7.31
CA GLN A 151 13.21 8.56 5.94
C GLN A 151 13.65 7.44 4.99
N VAL A 152 14.47 6.49 5.47
CA VAL A 152 14.95 5.37 4.66
C VAL A 152 14.60 4.06 5.35
N ALA A 153 13.87 3.21 4.65
CA ALA A 153 13.46 1.90 5.12
C ALA A 153 13.99 0.81 4.19
N LEU A 154 14.48 -0.29 4.78
CA LEU A 154 14.91 -1.46 4.02
C LEU A 154 13.86 -2.56 4.16
N LEU A 155 13.29 -2.97 3.03
CA LEU A 155 12.44 -4.14 2.93
C LEU A 155 13.32 -5.36 2.63
N ALA A 156 12.99 -6.49 3.23
CA ALA A 156 13.69 -7.75 3.03
C ALA A 156 12.70 -8.83 2.59
N ALA A 157 13.20 -9.82 1.85
CA ALA A 157 12.42 -10.97 1.38
C ALA A 157 11.15 -10.61 0.59
N VAL A 158 11.14 -9.48 -0.12
CA VAL A 158 10.05 -9.12 -1.05
C VAL A 158 10.04 -10.09 -2.21
N ASP A 159 8.91 -10.72 -2.49
CA ASP A 159 8.78 -11.67 -3.60
C ASP A 159 9.03 -11.01 -4.96
N ARG A 160 9.37 -11.81 -5.97
CA ARG A 160 9.47 -11.29 -7.34
C ARG A 160 8.09 -10.94 -7.90
N GLY A 161 8.04 -9.96 -8.79
CA GLY A 161 6.81 -9.56 -9.49
C GLY A 161 6.49 -8.08 -9.31
N THR A 162 5.24 -7.72 -9.56
CA THR A 162 4.75 -6.35 -9.40
C THR A 162 4.22 -6.17 -7.98
N HIS A 163 4.67 -5.10 -7.34
CA HIS A 163 4.23 -4.71 -6.01
C HIS A 163 3.84 -3.24 -5.99
N GLU A 164 2.90 -2.91 -5.12
CA GLU A 164 2.50 -1.55 -4.83
C GLU A 164 3.08 -1.16 -3.46
N LEU A 165 3.74 -0.01 -3.42
CA LEU A 165 4.31 0.59 -2.22
C LEU A 165 3.49 1.81 -1.82
N VAL A 166 3.19 1.90 -0.53
CA VAL A 166 2.58 3.10 0.08
C VAL A 166 3.34 3.39 1.36
N ALA A 167 3.66 4.65 1.61
CA ALA A 167 4.23 5.08 2.88
C ALA A 167 3.18 5.86 3.67
N ARG A 168 3.05 5.58 4.95
CA ARG A 168 2.21 6.35 5.86
C ARG A 168 2.98 6.77 7.09
N ILE A 169 2.51 7.82 7.74
CA ILE A 169 3.04 8.29 9.02
C ILE A 169 2.01 7.97 10.09
N VAL A 170 2.48 7.31 11.14
CA VAL A 170 1.67 6.91 12.28
C VAL A 170 2.20 7.60 13.53
N ASP A 171 1.30 8.20 14.31
CA ASP A 171 1.65 8.84 15.56
C ASP A 171 1.90 7.80 16.70
N PRO A 172 2.35 8.24 17.89
CA PRO A 172 2.51 7.34 19.04
C PRO A 172 1.24 6.61 19.48
N ASP A 173 0.06 7.17 19.18
CA ASP A 173 -1.25 6.63 19.53
C ASP A 173 -1.76 5.62 18.48
N GLY A 174 -1.04 5.46 17.36
CA GLY A 174 -1.38 4.52 16.29
C GLY A 174 -2.29 5.11 15.21
N LEU A 175 -2.52 6.42 15.21
CA LEU A 175 -3.35 7.09 14.23
C LEU A 175 -2.53 7.44 12.98
N GLU A 176 -3.14 7.22 11.82
CA GLU A 176 -2.57 7.64 10.54
C GLU A 176 -2.68 9.15 10.39
N VAL A 177 -1.54 9.82 10.31
CA VAL A 177 -1.43 11.29 10.22
C VAL A 177 -1.27 11.73 8.76
N ALA A 178 -0.61 10.92 7.94
CA ALA A 178 -0.37 11.19 6.53
C ALA A 178 -0.16 9.91 5.74
N ILE A 179 -0.48 9.93 4.45
CA ILE A 179 -0.32 8.81 3.51
C ILE A 179 0.19 9.32 2.17
N SER A 180 1.08 8.55 1.54
CA SER A 180 1.65 8.87 0.24
C SER A 180 0.76 8.39 -0.90
N SER A 181 0.98 8.94 -2.09
CA SER A 181 0.52 8.29 -3.33
C SER A 181 1.15 6.89 -3.47
N PRO A 182 0.43 5.92 -4.06
CA PRO A 182 0.95 4.60 -4.33
C PRO A 182 2.02 4.62 -5.43
N VAL A 183 3.05 3.79 -5.28
CA VAL A 183 4.15 3.61 -6.23
C VAL A 183 4.21 2.15 -6.64
N THR A 184 4.11 1.89 -7.94
CA THR A 184 4.24 0.54 -8.49
C THR A 184 5.71 0.21 -8.75
N VAL A 185 6.15 -0.99 -8.40
CA VAL A 185 7.52 -1.46 -8.61
C VAL A 185 7.54 -2.89 -9.12
N HIS A 186 8.58 -3.23 -9.89
CA HIS A 186 8.75 -4.57 -10.44
C HIS A 186 10.04 -5.21 -9.93
N LEU A 187 9.92 -6.22 -9.07
CA LEU A 187 11.07 -6.93 -8.53
C LEU A 187 11.44 -8.14 -9.38
N LEU A 188 12.69 -8.17 -9.84
CA LEU A 188 13.28 -9.19 -10.70
C LEU A 188 14.30 -10.03 -9.91
N ARG A 189 14.27 -11.35 -10.11
CA ARG A 189 15.24 -12.31 -9.56
C ARG A 189 15.87 -13.12 -10.67
N HIS A 190 17.15 -13.47 -10.54
CA HIS A 190 17.78 -14.46 -11.41
C HIS A 190 17.13 -15.84 -11.19
N SER A 191 16.80 -16.52 -12.29
CA SER A 191 16.36 -17.90 -12.22
C SER A 191 17.56 -18.82 -12.03
N SER A 192 17.56 -19.63 -10.97
CA SER A 192 18.53 -20.72 -10.80
C SER A 192 18.24 -21.94 -11.69
N ALA A 193 17.13 -21.92 -12.43
CA ALA A 193 16.66 -23.03 -13.28
C ALA A 193 17.46 -23.24 -14.58
N HIS A 194 18.45 -22.39 -14.88
CA HIS A 194 19.35 -22.55 -16.02
C HIS A 194 20.79 -22.19 -15.60
N PRO A 195 21.62 -23.17 -15.21
CA PRO A 195 23.03 -22.90 -15.03
C PRO A 195 23.63 -22.49 -16.38
N PRO A 196 24.62 -21.56 -16.39
CA PRO A 196 25.33 -21.24 -17.62
C PRO A 196 25.94 -22.53 -18.21
N PRO A 197 25.99 -22.67 -19.55
CA PRO A 197 26.61 -23.84 -20.17
C PRO A 197 28.04 -23.99 -19.66
N ALA A 198 28.45 -25.23 -19.37
CA ALA A 198 29.80 -25.51 -18.91
C ALA A 198 30.82 -24.92 -19.89
N ASN A 199 31.77 -24.12 -19.40
CA ASN A 199 32.80 -23.52 -20.24
C ASN A 199 33.67 -24.64 -20.85
N PRO A 200 33.66 -24.84 -22.19
CA PRO A 200 34.42 -25.91 -22.83
C PRO A 200 35.95 -25.73 -22.68
N ALA A 201 36.42 -24.51 -22.33
CA ALA A 201 37.83 -24.23 -22.10
C ALA A 201 38.43 -24.97 -20.89
N ASN A 202 37.60 -25.44 -19.94
CA ASN A 202 38.07 -26.21 -18.78
C ASN A 202 38.24 -27.72 -19.08
N ASN A 203 37.83 -28.19 -20.26
CA ASN A 203 37.96 -29.60 -20.66
C ASN A 203 39.23 -29.90 -21.47
N PHE A 204 40.13 -28.92 -21.66
CA PHE A 204 41.41 -29.16 -22.30
C PHE A 204 42.44 -29.59 -21.25
N PRO A 205 43.14 -30.72 -21.44
CA PRO A 205 44.29 -31.03 -20.59
C PRO A 205 45.33 -29.91 -20.70
N PRO A 206 46.09 -29.62 -19.63
CA PRO A 206 47.19 -28.67 -19.70
C PRO A 206 48.11 -29.04 -20.85
N ARG A 207 48.49 -28.08 -21.70
CA ARG A 207 49.52 -28.31 -22.72
C ARG A 207 50.84 -28.54 -21.99
N GLU A 208 51.29 -29.79 -21.95
CA GLU A 208 52.64 -30.14 -21.53
C GLU A 208 53.65 -29.35 -22.39
N ARG A 209 54.60 -28.66 -21.73
CA ARG A 209 55.71 -27.97 -22.39
C ARG A 209 56.93 -28.86 -22.50
#